data_AF-A0A1J5KP47-F1
#
_entry.id   AF-A0A1J5KP47-F1
#
_cell.length_a   1.000
_cell.length_b   1.000
_cell.length_c   1.000
_cell.angle_alpha   90.00
_cell.angle_beta   90.00
_cell.angle_gamma   90.00
#
_symmetry.space_group_name_H-M   'P 1'
#
loop_
_entity.id
_entity.type
_entity.pdbx_description
1 polymer ?
#
loop_
_entity_poly.entity_id
_entity_poly.type
_entity_poly.pdbx_seq_one_letter_code
_entity_poly.pdbx_strand_id
1 'polypeptide(L)'
;MFQLYKKRNFNALINDTFIFFRAMGKNFFGNYLKITGGFLVILLLLTYLIGKVFFENIFLSTNSVEQQNMLSKYFDDNLVYFITIGSICALLMMLITAITYAFPVVYFNIIKDNKNITPTTKELVKGLKGSVWKIIKFIFWSLIIFTPIIAILGSICVLLMMILVGIPLAVIVFAFISCWASLAFYDYLSNDVSFFKALANGWKLVFVNFWPNVGTTVIFWVMVYIVHSIVSIIFYIISGLFTLMDIDPTNHADTMSSFGILILIVFIISTALSYLLSNIIVVNQGIIYYSSKEEIENNSLRSDIDLIGENIE
;
A
#
# COMPACT_ATOMS: atom_id res chain seq x y z
N MET A 1 23.25 -10.18 -9.74
CA MET A 1 22.24 -11.09 -9.16
C MET A 1 21.69 -10.44 -7.90
N PHE A 2 20.37 -10.45 -7.66
CA PHE A 2 19.81 -9.87 -6.44
C PHE A 2 20.04 -10.82 -5.25
N GLN A 3 20.65 -10.32 -4.18
CA GLN A 3 20.92 -11.09 -2.96
C GLN A 3 20.05 -10.54 -1.84
N LEU A 4 19.28 -11.39 -1.17
CA LEU A 4 18.33 -10.97 -0.15
C LEU A 4 19.04 -10.50 1.14
N TYR A 5 19.85 -11.38 1.74
CA TYR A 5 20.68 -11.10 2.91
C TYR A 5 21.97 -10.38 2.52
N LYS A 6 22.02 -9.07 2.81
CA LYS A 6 23.15 -8.19 2.50
C LYS A 6 23.07 -6.96 3.41
N LYS A 7 24.20 -6.55 3.99
CA LYS A 7 24.31 -5.28 4.70
C LYS A 7 24.20 -4.12 3.70
N ARG A 8 23.27 -3.20 3.93
CA ARG A 8 22.99 -2.09 3.01
C ARG A 8 23.00 -0.78 3.77
N ASN A 9 23.72 0.19 3.21
CA ASN A 9 23.54 1.58 3.60
C ASN A 9 22.30 2.17 2.91
N PHE A 10 21.96 3.41 3.26
CA PHE A 10 20.82 4.14 2.70
C PHE A 10 20.72 4.10 1.17
N ASN A 11 21.82 4.39 0.46
CA ASN A 11 21.85 4.37 -1.01
C ASN A 11 21.64 2.95 -1.56
N ALA A 12 22.25 1.94 -0.93
CA ALA A 12 22.09 0.55 -1.34
C ALA A 12 20.66 0.03 -1.12
N LEU A 13 19.94 0.47 -0.08
CA LEU A 13 18.53 0.10 0.13
C LEU A 13 17.65 0.57 -1.04
N ILE A 14 17.86 1.80 -1.52
CA ILE A 14 17.12 2.36 -2.64
C ILE A 14 17.48 1.63 -3.94
N ASN A 15 18.78 1.52 -4.24
CA ASN A 15 19.25 0.91 -5.49
C ASN A 15 18.88 -0.57 -5.57
N ASP A 16 19.04 -1.34 -4.49
CA ASP A 16 18.71 -2.77 -4.50
C ASP A 16 17.20 -2.99 -4.66
N THR A 17 16.34 -2.06 -4.20
CA THR A 17 14.90 -2.10 -4.47
C THR A 17 14.59 -1.98 -5.97
N PHE A 18 15.24 -1.04 -6.66
CA PHE A 18 15.09 -0.93 -8.12
C PHE A 18 15.72 -2.10 -8.87
N ILE A 19 16.84 -2.63 -8.40
CA ILE A 19 17.46 -3.84 -8.97
C ILE A 19 16.51 -5.04 -8.83
N PHE A 20 15.83 -5.17 -7.69
CA PHE A 20 14.79 -6.18 -7.52
C PHE A 20 13.69 -6.05 -8.58
N PHE A 21 13.10 -4.86 -8.74
CA PHE A 21 12.04 -4.67 -9.73
C PHE A 21 12.53 -4.84 -11.17
N ARG A 22 13.78 -4.48 -11.47
CA ARG A 22 14.37 -4.71 -12.79
C ARG A 22 14.56 -6.20 -13.07
N ALA A 23 15.00 -6.98 -12.08
CA ALA A 23 15.26 -8.40 -12.25
C ALA A 23 14.00 -9.28 -12.17
N MET A 24 13.10 -8.97 -11.23
CA MET A 24 11.98 -9.83 -10.84
C MET A 24 10.61 -9.18 -11.06
N GLY A 25 10.54 -7.89 -11.40
CA GLY A 25 9.29 -7.12 -11.44
C GLY A 25 8.22 -7.72 -12.36
N LYS A 26 8.60 -8.28 -13.53
CA LYS A 26 7.65 -8.93 -14.44
C LYS A 26 7.00 -10.17 -13.81
N ASN A 27 7.78 -11.03 -13.17
CA ASN A 27 7.25 -12.20 -12.46
C ASN A 27 6.44 -11.76 -11.23
N PHE A 28 6.97 -10.82 -10.46
CA PHE A 28 6.35 -10.29 -9.25
C PHE A 28 4.96 -9.68 -9.53
N PHE A 29 4.88 -8.66 -10.38
CA PHE A 29 3.61 -8.01 -10.70
C PHE A 29 2.68 -8.91 -11.51
N GLY A 30 3.22 -9.77 -12.38
CA GLY A 30 2.43 -10.75 -13.13
C GLY A 30 1.73 -11.76 -12.22
N ASN A 31 2.41 -12.24 -11.18
CA ASN A 31 1.80 -13.11 -10.17
C ASN A 31 0.87 -12.35 -9.23
N TYR A 32 1.26 -11.16 -8.78
CA TYR A 32 0.42 -10.30 -7.93
C TYR A 32 -0.93 -10.01 -8.59
N LEU A 33 -0.92 -9.57 -9.86
CA LEU A 33 -2.14 -9.30 -10.61
C LEU A 33 -2.99 -10.54 -10.87
N LYS A 34 -2.39 -11.73 -11.05
CA LYS A 34 -3.16 -12.98 -11.18
C LYS A 34 -3.90 -13.34 -9.89
N ILE A 35 -3.32 -13.05 -8.73
CA ILE A 35 -3.89 -13.39 -7.42
C ILE A 35 -4.90 -12.33 -6.98
N THR A 36 -4.55 -11.05 -7.13
CA THR A 36 -5.33 -9.92 -6.61
C THR A 36 -6.27 -9.31 -7.65
N GLY A 37 -5.98 -9.48 -8.95
CA GLY A 37 -6.66 -8.79 -10.03
C GLY A 37 -8.16 -9.05 -10.10
N GLY A 38 -8.61 -10.29 -9.85
CA GLY A 38 -10.04 -10.60 -9.79
C GLY A 38 -10.77 -9.80 -8.70
N PHE A 39 -10.22 -9.77 -7.49
CA PHE A 39 -10.77 -8.97 -6.38
C PHE A 39 -10.71 -7.48 -6.68
N LEU A 40 -9.62 -7.01 -7.30
CA LEU A 40 -9.46 -5.61 -7.68
C LEU A 40 -10.51 -5.20 -8.72
N VAL A 41 -10.74 -5.99 -9.78
CA VAL A 41 -11.77 -5.68 -10.79
C VAL A 41 -13.17 -5.62 -10.17
N ILE A 42 -13.50 -6.54 -9.26
CA ILE A 42 -14.78 -6.51 -8.55
C ILE A 42 -14.88 -5.24 -7.70
N LEU A 43 -13.83 -4.87 -6.96
CA LEU A 43 -13.81 -3.63 -6.18
C LEU A 43 -14.01 -2.40 -7.08
N LEU A 44 -13.32 -2.33 -8.22
CA LEU A 44 -13.43 -1.21 -9.16
C LEU A 44 -14.82 -1.14 -9.79
N LEU A 45 -15.44 -2.28 -10.11
CA LEU A 45 -16.81 -2.35 -10.61
C LEU A 45 -17.82 -1.86 -9.56
N LEU A 46 -17.73 -2.34 -8.32
CA LEU A 46 -18.62 -1.88 -7.24
C LEU A 46 -18.43 -0.39 -6.95
N THR A 47 -17.18 0.06 -6.96
CA THR A 47 -16.83 1.48 -6.82
C THR A 47 -17.44 2.32 -7.95
N TYR A 48 -17.41 1.83 -9.19
CA TYR A 48 -18.08 2.47 -10.32
C TYR A 48 -19.60 2.55 -10.13
N LEU A 49 -20.24 1.45 -9.74
CA LEU A 49 -21.70 1.41 -9.56
C LEU A 49 -22.16 2.41 -8.48
N ILE A 50 -21.48 2.43 -7.33
CA ILE A 50 -21.79 3.37 -6.23
C ILE A 50 -21.44 4.80 -6.66
N GLY A 51 -20.23 4.98 -7.18
CA GLY A 51 -19.69 6.28 -7.52
C GLY A 51 -20.48 6.95 -8.63
N LYS A 52 -21.02 6.19 -9.59
CA LYS A 52 -21.89 6.73 -10.63
C LYS A 52 -23.12 7.39 -10.01
N VAL A 53 -23.84 6.66 -9.15
CA VAL A 53 -25.01 7.19 -8.45
C VAL A 53 -24.63 8.39 -7.58
N PHE A 54 -23.51 8.33 -6.87
CA PHE A 54 -23.07 9.41 -5.99
C PHE A 54 -22.68 10.70 -6.77
N PHE A 55 -21.80 10.57 -7.75
CA PHE A 55 -21.29 11.71 -8.52
C PHE A 55 -22.35 12.30 -9.46
N GLU A 56 -23.16 11.49 -10.15
CA GLU A 56 -24.24 12.02 -11.00
C GLU A 56 -25.22 12.88 -10.18
N ASN A 57 -25.60 12.43 -8.99
CA ASN A 57 -26.61 13.14 -8.21
C ASN A 57 -26.06 14.35 -7.42
N ILE A 58 -24.81 14.29 -6.92
CA ILE A 58 -24.22 15.44 -6.20
C ILE A 58 -24.05 16.65 -7.11
N PHE A 59 -23.58 16.44 -8.33
CA PHE A 59 -23.38 17.53 -9.30
C PHE A 59 -24.70 18.13 -9.83
N LEU A 60 -25.81 17.38 -9.76
CA LEU A 60 -27.15 17.89 -10.07
C LEU A 60 -27.78 18.65 -8.89
N SER A 61 -27.43 18.28 -7.65
CA SER A 61 -28.01 18.86 -6.43
C SER A 61 -27.50 20.26 -6.05
N THR A 62 -26.49 20.79 -6.74
CA THR A 62 -25.93 22.12 -6.44
C THR A 62 -26.84 23.28 -6.84
N ASN A 63 -27.92 23.03 -7.59
CA ASN A 63 -28.69 24.08 -8.27
C ASN A 63 -30.01 24.45 -7.56
N SER A 64 -30.53 23.64 -6.64
CA SER A 64 -31.74 23.97 -5.86
C SER A 64 -31.89 23.17 -4.57
N VAL A 65 -32.52 23.79 -3.55
CA VAL A 65 -32.85 23.14 -2.26
C VAL A 65 -33.77 21.92 -2.46
N GLU A 66 -34.62 21.96 -3.49
CA GLU A 66 -35.54 20.86 -3.81
C GLU A 66 -34.79 19.62 -4.34
N GLN A 67 -33.79 19.80 -5.21
CA GLN A 67 -32.94 18.70 -5.68
C GLN A 67 -32.07 18.11 -4.55
N GLN A 68 -31.64 18.93 -3.58
CA GLN A 68 -30.94 18.45 -2.39
C GLN A 68 -31.85 17.58 -1.51
N ASN A 69 -33.10 18.00 -1.31
CA ASN A 69 -34.09 17.23 -0.56
C ASN A 69 -34.45 15.91 -1.27
N MET A 70 -34.56 15.91 -2.61
CA MET A 70 -34.76 14.70 -3.40
C MET A 70 -33.58 13.73 -3.29
N LEU A 71 -32.34 14.25 -3.30
CA LEU A 71 -31.13 13.44 -3.13
C LEU A 71 -31.05 12.82 -1.72
N SER A 72 -31.30 13.62 -0.68
CA SER A 72 -31.35 13.12 0.71
C SER A 72 -32.37 11.99 0.82
N LYS A 73 -33.58 12.21 0.30
CA LYS A 73 -34.64 11.20 0.32
C LYS A 73 -34.25 9.92 -0.43
N TYR A 74 -33.58 10.03 -1.57
CA TYR A 74 -33.07 8.87 -2.30
C TYR A 74 -32.07 8.05 -1.47
N PHE A 75 -31.14 8.71 -0.77
CA PHE A 75 -30.20 8.02 0.12
C PHE A 75 -30.90 7.40 1.32
N ASP A 76 -31.87 8.09 1.91
CA ASP A 76 -32.63 7.58 3.05
C ASP A 76 -33.47 6.35 2.66
N ASP A 77 -34.16 6.42 1.51
CA ASP A 77 -34.97 5.31 0.98
C ASP A 77 -34.11 4.09 0.58
N ASN A 78 -32.84 4.32 0.21
CA ASN A 78 -31.90 3.28 -0.22
C ASN A 78 -30.76 3.02 0.78
N LEU A 79 -30.90 3.46 2.03
CA LEU A 79 -29.84 3.42 3.03
C LEU A 79 -29.27 2.01 3.22
N VAL A 80 -30.15 1.00 3.27
CA VAL A 80 -29.77 -0.41 3.40
C VAL A 80 -28.90 -0.87 2.24
N TYR A 81 -29.21 -0.45 1.01
CA TYR A 81 -28.41 -0.77 -0.18
C TYR A 81 -26.99 -0.19 -0.06
N PHE A 82 -26.88 1.10 0.29
CA PHE A 82 -25.58 1.77 0.44
C PHE A 82 -24.71 1.18 1.56
N ILE A 83 -25.30 0.87 2.71
CA ILE A 83 -24.57 0.20 3.80
C ILE A 83 -24.09 -1.18 3.37
N THR A 84 -24.96 -1.96 2.70
CA THR A 84 -24.63 -3.33 2.28
C THR A 84 -23.46 -3.32 1.28
N ILE A 85 -23.58 -2.52 0.23
CA ILE A 85 -22.55 -2.47 -0.82
C ILE A 85 -21.26 -1.82 -0.32
N GLY A 86 -21.36 -0.79 0.54
CA GLY A 86 -20.21 -0.16 1.19
C GLY A 86 -19.45 -1.14 2.09
N SER A 87 -20.18 -1.99 2.84
CA SER A 87 -19.58 -3.04 3.68
C SER A 87 -18.84 -4.08 2.83
N ILE A 88 -19.41 -4.49 1.69
CA ILE A 88 -18.75 -5.40 0.74
C ILE A 88 -17.47 -4.77 0.17
N CYS A 89 -17.52 -3.50 -0.24
CA CYS A 89 -16.34 -2.75 -0.69
C CYS A 89 -15.26 -2.68 0.40
N ALA A 90 -15.63 -2.38 1.64
CA ALA A 90 -14.70 -2.34 2.78
C ALA A 90 -14.02 -3.70 3.02
N LEU A 91 -14.77 -4.80 2.96
CA LEU A 91 -14.22 -6.15 3.08
C LEU A 91 -13.26 -6.48 1.93
N LEU A 92 -13.59 -6.11 0.69
CA LEU A 92 -12.71 -6.30 -0.46
C LEU A 92 -11.42 -5.47 -0.34
N MET A 93 -11.52 -4.21 0.10
CA MET A 93 -10.35 -3.37 0.35
C MET A 93 -9.45 -3.96 1.43
N MET A 94 -10.03 -4.44 2.52
CA MET A 94 -9.26 -5.10 3.59
C MET A 94 -8.56 -6.37 3.07
N LEU A 95 -9.25 -7.19 2.26
CA LEU A 95 -8.70 -8.40 1.66
C LEU A 95 -7.56 -8.08 0.68
N ILE A 96 -7.75 -7.11 -0.22
CA ILE A 96 -6.73 -6.70 -1.19
C ILE A 96 -5.51 -6.13 -0.46
N THR A 97 -5.72 -5.29 0.56
CA THR A 97 -4.65 -4.74 1.39
C THR A 97 -3.88 -5.85 2.11
N ALA A 98 -4.57 -6.82 2.69
CA ALA A 98 -3.94 -7.97 3.34
C ALA A 98 -3.05 -8.77 2.37
N ILE A 99 -3.54 -9.02 1.15
CA ILE A 99 -2.74 -9.68 0.10
C ILE A 99 -1.57 -8.79 -0.32
N THR A 100 -1.76 -7.49 -0.49
CA THR A 100 -0.74 -6.51 -0.88
C THR A 100 0.45 -6.51 0.08
N TYR A 101 0.18 -6.56 1.39
CA TYR A 101 1.24 -6.60 2.39
C TYR A 101 1.88 -8.00 2.50
N ALA A 102 1.08 -9.07 2.44
CA ALA A 102 1.58 -10.44 2.60
C ALA A 102 2.34 -10.96 1.37
N PHE A 103 1.97 -10.52 0.17
CA PHE A 103 2.52 -11.04 -1.08
C PHE A 103 4.05 -10.85 -1.19
N PRO A 104 4.63 -9.65 -0.96
CA PRO A 104 6.07 -9.45 -0.95
C PRO A 104 6.80 -10.32 0.10
N VAL A 105 6.17 -10.53 1.25
CA VAL A 105 6.75 -11.35 2.33
C VAL A 105 6.82 -12.82 1.92
N VAL A 106 5.72 -13.37 1.40
CA VAL A 106 5.68 -14.75 0.88
C VAL A 106 6.62 -14.90 -0.31
N TYR A 107 6.68 -13.90 -1.21
CA TYR A 107 7.58 -13.89 -2.35
C TYR A 107 9.04 -13.99 -1.88
N PHE A 108 9.45 -13.14 -0.93
CA PHE A 108 10.79 -13.20 -0.36
C PHE A 108 11.07 -14.48 0.41
N ASN A 109 10.09 -15.05 1.10
CA ASN A 109 10.24 -16.34 1.76
C ASN A 109 10.48 -17.51 0.79
N ILE A 110 10.01 -17.43 -0.45
CA ILE A 110 10.29 -18.45 -1.47
C ILE A 110 11.69 -18.28 -2.07
N ILE A 111 12.09 -17.04 -2.37
CA ILE A 111 13.40 -16.80 -3.01
C ILE A 111 14.58 -16.76 -2.02
N LYS A 112 14.31 -16.72 -0.71
CA LYS A 112 15.37 -16.67 0.32
C LYS A 112 16.30 -17.89 0.24
N ASP A 113 15.74 -19.06 -0.11
CA ASP A 113 16.45 -20.34 -0.07
C ASP A 113 17.14 -20.65 -1.40
N ASN A 114 16.79 -19.97 -2.51
CA ASN A 114 17.43 -20.19 -3.80
C ASN A 114 17.24 -18.99 -4.76
N LYS A 115 18.34 -18.30 -5.08
CA LYS A 115 18.35 -17.05 -5.89
C LYS A 115 17.90 -17.24 -7.34
N ASN A 116 17.88 -18.47 -7.85
CA ASN A 116 17.47 -18.81 -9.22
C ASN A 116 16.00 -19.27 -9.34
N ILE A 117 15.28 -19.38 -8.22
CA ILE A 117 13.87 -19.74 -8.26
C ILE A 117 13.05 -18.52 -8.68
N THR A 118 12.32 -18.66 -9.78
CA THR A 118 11.25 -17.73 -10.14
C THR A 118 9.95 -18.25 -9.52
N PRO A 119 9.37 -17.56 -8.52
CA PRO A 119 8.19 -18.07 -7.84
C PRO A 119 7.03 -18.30 -8.80
N THR A 120 6.39 -19.46 -8.66
CA THR A 120 5.20 -19.79 -9.44
C THR A 120 3.93 -19.28 -8.75
N THR A 121 2.86 -19.04 -9.51
CA THR A 121 1.57 -18.61 -8.93
C THR A 121 1.05 -19.61 -7.90
N LYS A 122 1.26 -20.92 -8.12
CA LYS A 122 0.79 -21.98 -7.22
C LYS A 122 1.49 -21.93 -5.87
N GLU A 123 2.80 -21.74 -5.85
CA GLU A 123 3.58 -21.62 -4.60
C GLU A 123 3.19 -20.37 -3.82
N LEU A 124 3.04 -19.24 -4.51
CA LEU A 124 2.63 -17.97 -3.90
C LEU A 124 1.22 -18.10 -3.29
N VAL A 125 0.26 -18.70 -4.01
CA VAL A 125 -1.09 -18.95 -3.49
C VAL A 125 -1.05 -19.90 -2.29
N LYS A 126 -0.22 -20.96 -2.33
CA LYS A 126 -0.06 -21.88 -1.20
C LYS A 126 0.50 -21.17 0.03
N GLY A 127 1.54 -20.35 -0.14
CA GLY A 127 2.14 -19.57 0.95
C GLY A 127 1.18 -18.54 1.53
N LEU A 128 0.44 -17.82 0.69
CA LEU A 128 -0.60 -16.88 1.13
C LEU A 128 -1.72 -17.60 1.88
N LYS A 129 -2.27 -18.69 1.32
CA LYS A 129 -3.34 -19.49 1.96
C LYS A 129 -2.90 -20.08 3.30
N GLY A 130 -1.70 -20.63 3.37
CA GLY A 130 -1.12 -21.16 4.61
C GLY A 130 -0.92 -20.09 5.69
N SER A 131 -0.83 -18.82 5.28
CA SER A 131 -0.59 -17.69 6.17
C SER A 131 -1.83 -16.87 6.50
N VAL A 132 -3.01 -17.18 5.92
CA VAL A 132 -4.25 -16.38 6.10
C VAL A 132 -4.55 -16.13 7.57
N TRP A 133 -4.47 -17.16 8.41
CA TRP A 133 -4.78 -17.01 9.84
C TRP A 133 -3.76 -16.15 10.59
N LYS A 134 -2.48 -16.21 10.19
CA LYS A 134 -1.46 -15.32 10.71
C LYS A 134 -1.77 -13.87 10.30
N ILE A 135 -2.04 -13.64 9.02
CA ILE A 135 -2.35 -12.30 8.48
C ILE A 135 -3.54 -11.68 9.22
N ILE A 136 -4.64 -12.43 9.38
CA ILE A 136 -5.85 -11.95 10.08
C ILE A 136 -5.53 -11.58 11.53
N LYS A 137 -4.85 -12.46 12.29
CA LYS A 137 -4.47 -12.16 13.68
C LYS A 137 -3.58 -10.92 13.77
N PHE A 138 -2.60 -10.81 12.88
CA PHE A 138 -1.68 -9.69 12.88
C PHE A 138 -2.41 -8.37 12.62
N ILE A 139 -3.30 -8.33 11.63
CA ILE A 139 -4.12 -7.14 11.33
C ILE A 139 -4.96 -6.76 12.55
N PHE A 140 -5.66 -7.73 13.15
CA PHE A 140 -6.52 -7.48 14.30
C PHE A 140 -5.76 -6.90 15.50
N TRP A 141 -4.65 -7.53 15.90
CA TRP A 141 -3.82 -7.03 17.00
C TRP A 141 -3.12 -5.71 16.66
N SER A 142 -2.71 -5.51 15.40
CA SER A 142 -2.11 -4.26 14.94
C SER A 142 -3.09 -3.09 15.05
N LEU A 143 -4.36 -3.29 14.70
CA LEU A 143 -5.39 -2.25 14.84
C LEU A 143 -5.60 -1.83 16.30
N ILE A 144 -5.49 -2.75 17.25
CA ILE A 144 -5.65 -2.43 18.69
C ILE A 144 -4.42 -1.69 19.22
N ILE A 145 -3.22 -2.09 18.79
CA ILE A 145 -1.96 -1.57 19.34
C ILE A 145 -1.48 -0.29 18.64
N PHE A 146 -1.49 -0.24 17.31
CA PHE A 146 -0.98 0.91 16.57
C PHE A 146 -1.95 2.10 16.58
N THR A 147 -3.27 1.89 16.64
CA THR A 147 -4.25 2.99 16.69
C THR A 147 -4.01 3.97 17.86
N PRO A 148 -3.89 3.54 19.14
CA PRO A 148 -3.62 4.46 20.23
C PRO A 148 -2.23 5.13 20.11
N ILE A 149 -1.23 4.41 19.61
CA ILE A 149 0.11 4.95 19.37
C ILE A 149 0.05 6.08 18.34
N ILE A 150 -0.62 5.84 17.20
CA ILE A 150 -0.82 6.82 16.14
C ILE A 150 -1.66 8.00 16.63
N ALA A 151 -2.68 7.77 17.46
CA ALA A 151 -3.49 8.86 18.02
C ALA A 151 -2.66 9.80 18.92
N ILE A 152 -1.85 9.23 19.82
CA ILE A 152 -1.00 10.02 20.73
C ILE A 152 0.09 10.75 19.96
N LEU A 153 0.88 10.02 19.16
CA LEU A 153 1.98 10.60 18.38
C LEU A 153 1.48 11.58 17.33
N GLY A 154 0.37 11.27 16.66
CA GLY A 154 -0.28 12.13 15.70
C GLY A 154 -0.75 13.45 16.32
N SER A 155 -1.34 13.41 17.51
CA SER A 155 -1.73 14.62 18.25
C SER A 155 -0.53 15.50 18.59
N ILE A 156 0.59 14.89 19.02
CA ILE A 156 1.85 15.62 19.26
C ILE A 156 2.38 16.25 17.96
N CYS A 157 2.36 15.51 16.84
CA CYS A 157 2.78 16.03 15.55
C CYS A 157 1.93 17.23 15.10
N VAL A 158 0.61 17.18 15.27
CA VAL A 158 -0.30 18.31 14.96
C VAL A 158 0.04 19.54 15.78
N LEU A 159 0.31 19.40 17.09
CA LEU A 159 0.75 20.52 17.92
C LEU A 159 2.08 21.13 17.43
N LEU A 160 3.03 20.28 17.02
CA LEU A 160 4.33 20.71 16.51
C LEU A 160 4.27 21.34 15.12
N MET A 161 3.21 21.07 14.33
CA MET A 161 3.03 21.72 13.02
C MET A 161 2.84 23.23 13.13
N MET A 162 2.40 23.73 14.30
CA MET A 162 2.36 25.18 14.57
C MET A 162 3.74 25.85 14.52
N ILE A 163 4.83 25.08 14.67
CA ILE A 163 6.22 25.59 14.77
C ILE A 163 6.98 25.40 13.43
N LEU A 164 6.31 25.12 12.31
CA LEU A 164 6.88 24.81 10.97
C LEU A 164 7.73 23.51 10.90
N VAL A 165 8.47 23.19 11.97
CA VAL A 165 9.27 21.97 12.16
C VAL A 165 8.38 20.71 12.25
N GLY A 166 7.09 20.86 12.57
CA GLY A 166 6.19 19.72 12.75
C GLY A 166 5.88 18.93 11.49
N ILE A 167 5.93 19.53 10.29
CA ILE A 167 5.65 18.79 9.04
C ILE A 167 6.75 17.76 8.75
N PRO A 168 8.05 18.13 8.66
CA PRO A 168 9.13 17.16 8.48
C PRO A 168 9.14 16.08 9.57
N LEU A 169 8.89 16.48 10.82
CA LEU A 169 8.84 15.54 11.94
C LEU A 169 7.70 14.54 11.81
N ALA A 170 6.51 14.98 11.41
CA ALA A 170 5.37 14.10 11.19
C ALA A 170 5.68 13.03 10.13
N VAL A 171 6.31 13.43 9.01
CA VAL A 171 6.72 12.50 7.96
C VAL A 171 7.67 11.43 8.51
N ILE A 172 8.66 11.82 9.33
CA ILE A 172 9.59 10.87 9.97
C ILE A 172 8.86 9.95 10.94
N VAL A 173 7.95 10.47 11.77
CA VAL A 173 7.19 9.67 12.75
C VAL A 173 6.30 8.65 12.06
N PHE A 174 5.55 9.03 11.02
CA PHE A 174 4.70 8.10 10.28
C PHE A 174 5.54 7.06 9.52
N ALA A 175 6.67 7.46 8.91
CA ALA A 175 7.58 6.53 8.28
C ALA A 175 8.20 5.55 9.29
N PHE A 176 8.53 6.01 10.49
CA PHE A 176 9.01 5.15 11.58
C PHE A 176 7.97 4.10 11.98
N ILE A 177 6.72 4.52 12.26
CA ILE A 177 5.64 3.59 12.64
C ILE A 177 5.38 2.58 11.51
N SER A 178 5.34 3.05 10.27
CA SER A 178 5.15 2.21 9.08
C SER A 178 6.28 1.20 8.90
N CYS A 179 7.53 1.63 9.03
CA CYS A 179 8.69 0.76 8.96
C CYS A 179 8.64 -0.28 10.09
N TRP A 180 8.40 0.15 11.33
CA TRP A 180 8.29 -0.75 12.48
C TRP A 180 7.20 -1.81 12.29
N ALA A 181 5.98 -1.39 11.92
CA ALA A 181 4.88 -2.30 11.66
C ALA A 181 5.20 -3.29 10.52
N SER A 182 5.85 -2.81 9.46
CA SER A 182 6.23 -3.64 8.32
C SER A 182 7.30 -4.66 8.69
N LEU A 183 8.36 -4.27 9.40
CA LEU A 183 9.40 -5.19 9.86
C LEU A 183 8.87 -6.23 10.85
N ALA A 184 7.97 -5.82 11.75
CA ALA A 184 7.27 -6.74 12.64
C ALA A 184 6.40 -7.73 11.86
N PHE A 185 5.72 -7.27 10.81
CA PHE A 185 4.91 -8.14 9.96
C PHE A 185 5.76 -9.15 9.18
N TYR A 186 6.90 -8.72 8.64
CA TYR A 186 7.89 -9.59 8.00
C TYR A 186 8.39 -10.67 8.97
N ASP A 187 8.77 -10.27 10.20
CA ASP A 187 9.23 -11.22 11.23
C ASP A 187 8.13 -12.22 11.61
N TYR A 188 6.89 -11.75 11.79
CA TYR A 188 5.74 -12.56 12.18
C TYR A 188 5.30 -13.58 11.12
N LEU A 189 5.40 -13.22 9.83
CA LEU A 189 4.98 -14.10 8.75
C LEU A 189 6.09 -15.08 8.35
N SER A 190 7.34 -14.64 8.38
CA SER A 190 8.50 -15.44 8.00
C SER A 190 8.98 -16.37 9.12
N ASN A 191 8.80 -15.98 10.38
CA ASN A 191 9.20 -16.77 11.54
C ASN A 191 7.96 -17.14 12.37
N ASP A 192 7.91 -18.34 12.93
CA ASP A 192 6.82 -18.77 13.83
C ASP A 192 6.95 -18.12 15.22
N VAL A 193 6.81 -16.79 15.27
CA VAL A 193 6.90 -15.98 16.48
C VAL A 193 5.53 -15.41 16.89
N SER A 194 5.36 -15.12 18.18
CA SER A 194 4.14 -14.46 18.67
C SER A 194 4.11 -12.99 18.27
N PHE A 195 2.91 -12.39 18.21
CA PHE A 195 2.71 -11.00 17.79
C PHE A 195 3.59 -9.99 18.55
N PHE A 196 3.59 -10.03 19.89
CA PHE A 196 4.39 -9.12 20.70
C PHE A 196 5.90 -9.33 20.54
N LYS A 197 6.33 -10.58 20.31
CA LYS A 197 7.73 -10.88 20.01
C LYS A 197 8.12 -10.31 18.65
N ALA A 198 7.27 -10.46 17.64
CA ALA A 198 7.49 -9.87 16.32
C ALA A 198 7.54 -8.33 16.38
N LEU A 199 6.69 -7.72 17.21
CA LEU A 199 6.71 -6.28 17.44
C LEU A 199 8.04 -5.83 18.09
N ALA A 200 8.50 -6.54 19.12
CA ALA A 200 9.79 -6.26 19.75
C ALA A 200 10.98 -6.48 18.81
N ASN A 201 10.93 -7.52 17.96
CA ASN A 201 11.94 -7.78 16.95
C ASN A 201 11.95 -6.69 15.88
N GLY A 202 10.78 -6.31 15.36
CA GLY A 202 10.63 -5.19 14.44
C GLY A 202 11.22 -3.89 15.00
N TRP A 203 10.98 -3.60 16.27
CA TRP A 203 11.55 -2.43 16.94
C TRP A 203 13.09 -2.48 16.91
N LYS A 204 13.67 -3.61 17.34
CA LYS A 204 15.14 -3.80 17.30
C LYS A 204 15.69 -3.61 15.89
N LEU A 205 15.04 -4.19 14.87
CA LEU A 205 15.47 -4.10 13.49
C LEU A 205 15.45 -2.65 12.95
N VAL A 206 14.43 -1.86 13.29
CA VAL A 206 14.40 -0.43 12.90
C VAL A 206 15.62 0.29 13.47
N PHE A 207 15.95 0.06 14.74
CA PHE A 207 17.02 0.76 15.44
C PHE A 207 18.44 0.25 15.16
N VAL A 208 18.62 -0.86 14.42
CA VAL A 208 19.96 -1.26 13.92
C VAL A 208 20.55 -0.13 13.09
N ASN A 209 19.76 0.40 12.14
CA ASN A 209 20.15 1.49 11.26
C ASN A 209 18.96 2.44 11.07
N PHE A 210 18.61 3.18 12.13
CA PHE A 210 17.42 4.03 12.19
C PHE A 210 17.30 4.97 10.99
N TRP A 211 18.33 5.79 10.73
CA TRP A 211 18.29 6.79 9.67
C TRP A 211 18.21 6.18 8.27
N PRO A 212 19.02 5.16 7.91
CA PRO A 212 18.82 4.44 6.65
C PRO A 212 17.41 3.85 6.49
N ASN A 213 16.92 3.14 7.51
CA ASN A 213 15.67 2.40 7.44
C ASN A 213 14.45 3.34 7.32
N VAL A 214 14.36 4.33 8.20
CA VAL A 214 13.26 5.31 8.20
C VAL A 214 13.39 6.25 7.00
N GLY A 215 14.58 6.74 6.69
CA GLY A 215 14.80 7.66 5.59
C GLY A 215 14.47 7.04 4.23
N THR A 216 14.86 5.78 3.99
CA THR A 216 14.50 5.10 2.74
C THR A 216 12.97 4.88 2.66
N THR A 217 12.32 4.59 3.78
CA THR A 217 10.85 4.50 3.85
C THR A 217 10.19 5.81 3.43
N VAL A 218 10.68 6.96 3.93
CA VAL A 218 10.23 8.30 3.53
C VAL A 218 10.39 8.51 2.02
N ILE A 219 11.54 8.14 1.45
CA ILE A 219 11.79 8.31 0.01
C ILE A 219 10.78 7.52 -0.82
N PHE A 220 10.51 6.27 -0.48
CA PHE A 220 9.53 5.47 -1.23
C PHE A 220 8.10 5.97 -1.06
N TRP A 221 7.75 6.50 0.11
CA TRP A 221 6.46 7.17 0.31
C TRP A 221 6.32 8.42 -0.57
N VAL A 222 7.31 9.31 -0.55
CA VAL A 222 7.32 10.53 -1.38
C VAL A 222 7.29 10.17 -2.86
N MET A 223 8.06 9.15 -3.28
CA MET A 223 8.09 8.69 -4.67
C MET A 223 6.72 8.17 -5.13
N VAL A 224 6.08 7.31 -4.34
CA VAL A 224 4.73 6.80 -4.66
C VAL A 224 3.72 7.94 -4.67
N TYR A 225 3.81 8.87 -3.72
CA TYR A 225 2.93 10.05 -3.67
C TYR A 225 3.08 10.95 -4.90
N ILE A 226 4.31 11.22 -5.36
CA ILE A 226 4.56 12.00 -6.58
C ILE A 226 3.95 11.31 -7.80
N VAL A 227 4.16 10.00 -7.97
CA VAL A 227 3.59 9.24 -9.10
C VAL A 227 2.06 9.28 -9.06
N HIS A 228 1.47 9.13 -7.88
CA HIS A 228 0.02 9.24 -7.70
C HIS A 228 -0.49 10.66 -8.03
N SER A 229 0.24 11.70 -7.60
CA SER A 229 -0.14 13.10 -7.79
C SER A 229 -0.11 13.52 -9.26
N ILE A 230 0.81 12.97 -10.07
CA ILE A 230 0.87 13.22 -11.51
C ILE A 230 -0.45 12.80 -12.19
N VAL A 231 -1.02 11.66 -11.79
CA VAL A 231 -2.31 11.19 -12.33
C VAL A 231 -3.43 12.15 -11.96
N SER A 232 -3.45 12.64 -10.71
CA SER A 232 -4.43 13.63 -10.26
C SER A 232 -4.29 14.97 -10.97
N ILE A 233 -3.05 15.44 -11.22
CA ILE A 233 -2.81 16.73 -11.92
C ILE A 233 -3.30 16.67 -13.36
N ILE A 234 -2.97 15.61 -14.11
CA ILE A 234 -3.48 15.41 -15.48
C ILE A 234 -5.00 15.53 -15.50
N PHE A 235 -5.64 14.94 -14.50
CA PHE A 235 -7.08 14.99 -14.37
C PHE A 235 -7.64 16.38 -14.06
N TYR A 236 -7.04 17.11 -13.11
CA TYR A 236 -7.45 18.48 -12.80
C TYR A 236 -7.32 19.41 -14.01
N ILE A 237 -6.31 19.21 -14.86
CA ILE A 237 -6.16 19.97 -16.11
C ILE A 237 -7.32 19.66 -17.07
N ILE A 238 -7.62 18.37 -17.29
CA ILE A 238 -8.73 17.96 -18.18
C ILE A 238 -10.06 18.52 -17.66
N SER A 239 -10.32 18.37 -16.37
CA SER A 239 -11.46 18.95 -15.66
C SER A 239 -11.61 20.45 -15.89
N GLY A 240 -10.54 21.22 -15.64
CA GLY A 240 -10.55 22.67 -15.81
C GLY A 240 -10.84 23.08 -17.25
N LEU A 241 -10.27 22.38 -18.23
CA LEU A 241 -10.54 22.64 -19.65
C LEU A 241 -12.01 22.43 -20.02
N PHE A 242 -12.63 21.34 -19.54
CA PHE A 242 -14.07 21.10 -19.77
C PHE A 242 -14.94 22.22 -19.17
N THR A 243 -14.63 22.68 -17.96
CA THR A 243 -15.39 23.78 -17.33
C THR A 243 -15.23 25.12 -18.05
N LEU A 244 -14.08 25.35 -18.71
CA LEU A 244 -13.81 26.59 -19.45
C LEU A 244 -14.42 26.59 -20.86
N MET A 245 -14.61 25.41 -21.47
CA MET A 245 -15.20 25.27 -22.80
C MET A 245 -16.72 25.36 -22.79
N ASP A 246 -17.36 25.14 -21.63
CA ASP A 246 -18.81 25.11 -21.49
C ASP A 246 -19.39 26.44 -20.99
N ILE A 247 -19.29 27.47 -21.84
CA ILE A 247 -19.73 28.85 -21.56
C ILE A 247 -21.26 29.03 -21.73
N ASP A 248 -22.00 27.97 -22.10
CA ASP A 248 -23.45 28.06 -22.36
C ASP A 248 -24.30 27.65 -21.14
N PRO A 249 -25.06 28.59 -20.53
CA PRO A 249 -25.83 28.33 -19.32
C PRO A 249 -26.98 27.33 -19.47
N THR A 250 -27.32 26.94 -20.71
CA THR A 250 -28.40 26.00 -21.00
C THR A 250 -27.97 24.52 -20.89
N ASN A 251 -26.68 24.20 -21.05
CA ASN A 251 -26.15 22.83 -21.01
C ASN A 251 -25.43 22.47 -19.70
N HIS A 252 -25.44 23.36 -18.71
CA HIS A 252 -24.68 23.19 -17.47
C HIS A 252 -24.98 21.88 -16.71
N ALA A 253 -26.19 21.34 -16.76
CA ALA A 253 -26.52 20.07 -16.10
C ALA A 253 -25.83 18.85 -16.76
N ASP A 254 -25.76 18.83 -18.09
CA ASP A 254 -25.14 17.74 -18.85
C ASP A 254 -23.61 17.77 -18.76
N THR A 255 -23.03 18.96 -18.65
CA THR A 255 -21.59 19.14 -18.42
C THR A 255 -21.19 18.77 -17.01
N MET A 256 -22.00 19.11 -16.00
CA MET A 256 -21.75 18.74 -14.62
C MET A 256 -21.87 17.22 -14.38
N SER A 257 -22.82 16.55 -15.04
CA SER A 257 -22.91 15.07 -15.00
C SER A 257 -21.73 14.40 -15.72
N SER A 258 -21.33 14.89 -16.89
CA SER A 258 -20.14 14.44 -17.62
C SER A 258 -18.86 14.62 -16.79
N PHE A 259 -18.78 15.72 -16.04
CA PHE A 259 -17.69 15.99 -15.13
C PHE A 259 -17.63 15.00 -13.95
N GLY A 260 -18.78 14.64 -13.38
CA GLY A 260 -18.88 13.61 -12.35
C GLY A 260 -18.39 12.24 -12.82
N ILE A 261 -18.71 11.87 -14.07
CA ILE A 261 -18.22 10.62 -14.68
C ILE A 261 -16.70 10.66 -14.87
N LEU A 262 -16.15 11.79 -15.30
CA LEU A 262 -14.70 11.99 -15.44
C LEU A 262 -14.00 11.77 -14.08
N ILE A 263 -14.51 12.38 -13.00
CA ILE A 263 -13.96 12.22 -11.63
C ILE A 263 -13.99 10.76 -11.20
N LEU A 264 -15.10 10.07 -11.46
CA LEU A 264 -15.25 8.67 -11.12
C LEU A 264 -14.20 7.80 -11.84
N ILE A 265 -13.97 8.03 -13.12
CA ILE A 265 -12.95 7.29 -13.90
C ILE A 265 -11.57 7.47 -13.27
N VAL A 266 -11.21 8.69 -12.88
CA VAL A 266 -9.90 8.93 -12.26
C VAL A 266 -9.81 8.41 -10.85
N PHE A 267 -10.90 8.44 -10.08
CA PHE A 267 -10.93 7.77 -8.78
C PHE A 267 -10.66 6.26 -8.90
N ILE A 268 -11.27 5.61 -9.89
CA ILE A 268 -11.08 4.18 -10.19
C ILE A 268 -9.64 3.89 -10.61
N ILE A 269 -9.10 4.66 -11.56
CA ILE A 269 -7.71 4.50 -12.03
C ILE A 269 -6.72 4.74 -10.89
N SER A 270 -6.93 5.79 -10.10
CA SER A 270 -6.08 6.15 -8.96
C SER A 270 -6.10 5.08 -7.88
N THR A 271 -7.27 4.48 -7.62
CA THR A 271 -7.42 3.36 -6.68
C THR A 271 -6.65 2.14 -7.18
N ALA A 272 -6.79 1.76 -8.45
CA ALA A 272 -6.06 0.65 -9.04
C ALA A 272 -4.54 0.87 -8.99
N LEU A 273 -4.09 2.09 -9.35
CA LEU A 273 -2.68 2.46 -9.32
C LEU A 273 -2.11 2.44 -7.90
N SER A 274 -2.87 2.89 -6.90
CA SER A 274 -2.45 2.90 -5.49
C SER A 274 -2.09 1.49 -5.00
N TYR A 275 -2.91 0.48 -5.31
CA TYR A 275 -2.63 -0.91 -4.94
C TYR A 275 -1.43 -1.53 -5.69
N LEU A 276 -1.10 -1.01 -6.88
CA LEU A 276 0.11 -1.43 -7.60
C LEU A 276 1.35 -0.78 -7.00
N LEU A 277 1.33 0.54 -6.81
CA LEU A 277 2.46 1.30 -6.30
C LEU A 277 2.79 0.99 -4.84
N SER A 278 1.80 0.64 -4.02
CA SER A 278 2.03 0.25 -2.62
C SER A 278 2.96 -0.96 -2.47
N ASN A 279 3.00 -1.87 -3.46
CA ASN A 279 3.94 -2.99 -3.46
C ASN A 279 5.40 -2.52 -3.50
N ILE A 280 5.70 -1.36 -4.09
CA ILE A 280 7.05 -0.79 -4.12
C ILE A 280 7.53 -0.50 -2.69
N ILE A 281 6.65 0.08 -1.87
CA ILE A 281 6.94 0.38 -0.47
C ILE A 281 7.15 -0.93 0.31
N VAL A 282 6.24 -1.90 0.18
CA VAL A 282 6.32 -3.14 0.96
C VAL A 282 7.55 -3.98 0.57
N VAL A 283 7.90 -4.04 -0.72
CA VAL A 283 9.15 -4.66 -1.18
C VAL A 283 10.37 -3.98 -0.59
N ASN A 284 10.38 -2.64 -0.55
CA ASN A 284 11.45 -1.90 0.12
C ASN A 284 11.55 -2.27 1.61
N GLN A 285 10.43 -2.39 2.31
CA GLN A 285 10.42 -2.83 3.71
C GLN A 285 10.99 -4.24 3.88
N GLY A 286 10.74 -5.16 2.94
CA GLY A 286 11.37 -6.47 2.97
C GLY A 286 12.89 -6.40 2.77
N ILE A 287 13.37 -5.53 1.89
CA ILE A 287 14.81 -5.31 1.72
C ILE A 287 15.45 -4.74 3.00
N ILE A 288 14.77 -3.80 3.67
CA ILE A 288 15.18 -3.30 4.98
C ILE A 288 15.23 -4.43 6.01
N TYR A 289 14.20 -5.29 6.05
CA TYR A 289 14.11 -6.43 6.96
C TYR A 289 15.30 -7.38 6.81
N TYR A 290 15.56 -7.88 5.60
CA TYR A 290 16.66 -8.81 5.37
C TYR A 290 18.04 -8.15 5.51
N SER A 291 18.15 -6.83 5.30
CA SER A 291 19.38 -6.11 5.55
C SER A 291 19.69 -5.96 7.03
N SER A 292 18.69 -5.56 7.82
CA SER A 292 18.84 -5.39 9.27
C SER A 292 19.05 -6.74 9.98
N LYS A 293 18.40 -7.80 9.49
CA LYS A 293 18.61 -9.16 9.99
C LYS A 293 20.04 -9.66 9.70
N GLU A 294 20.56 -9.37 8.51
CA GLU A 294 21.94 -9.70 8.15
C GLU A 294 22.97 -8.98 9.03
N GLU A 295 22.69 -7.76 9.45
CA GLU A 295 23.60 -7.00 10.29
C GLU A 295 23.69 -7.53 11.73
N ILE A 296 22.58 -8.07 12.24
CA ILE A 296 22.52 -8.74 13.56
C ILE A 296 23.09 -10.16 13.49
N GLU A 297 22.69 -10.94 12.48
CA GLU A 297 22.93 -12.39 12.44
C GLU A 297 24.16 -12.80 11.61
N ASN A 298 24.70 -11.91 10.76
CA ASN A 298 25.80 -12.19 9.83
C ASN A 298 25.58 -13.46 8.98
N ASN A 299 24.35 -13.69 8.49
CA ASN A 299 24.00 -14.91 7.76
C ASN A 299 24.75 -15.04 6.43
N SER A 300 25.22 -13.95 5.81
CA SER A 300 26.01 -14.00 4.58
C SER A 300 27.36 -14.69 4.80
N LEU A 301 28.00 -14.49 5.97
CA LEU A 301 29.24 -15.19 6.31
C LEU A 301 29.03 -16.70 6.42
N ARG A 302 27.87 -17.14 6.93
CA ARG A 302 27.53 -18.56 7.01
C ARG A 302 27.26 -19.17 5.64
N SER A 303 26.53 -18.47 4.78
CA SER A 303 26.31 -18.86 3.38
C SER A 303 27.62 -18.88 2.57
N ASP A 304 28.53 -17.93 2.82
CA ASP A 304 29.81 -17.88 2.11
C ASP A 304 30.74 -19.01 2.57
N ILE A 305 30.68 -19.41 3.85
CA ILE A 305 31.39 -20.59 4.37
C ILE A 305 30.84 -21.89 3.77
N ASP A 306 29.52 -22.02 3.63
CA ASP A 306 28.91 -23.21 3.02
C ASP A 306 29.24 -23.34 1.52
N LEU A 307 29.54 -22.23 0.84
CA LEU A 307 30.02 -22.19 -0.55
C LEU A 307 31.54 -22.48 -0.68
N ILE A 308 32.31 -22.44 0.41
CA ILE A 308 33.71 -22.86 0.44
C ILE A 308 33.74 -24.40 0.46
N GLY A 309 33.72 -25.00 -0.73
CA GLY A 309 33.82 -26.45 -0.90
C GLY A 309 33.06 -27.00 -2.11
N GLU A 310 32.04 -26.30 -2.61
CA GLU A 310 31.24 -26.74 -3.77
C GLU A 310 31.98 -26.65 -5.12
N ASN A 311 33.10 -25.93 -5.19
CA ASN A 311 33.93 -25.82 -6.40
C ASN A 311 35.21 -26.67 -6.33
N ILE A 312 35.25 -27.67 -5.46
CA ILE A 312 36.34 -28.67 -5.40
C ILE A 312 35.79 -30.00 -5.94
N GLU A 313 35.54 -30.06 -7.24
CA GLU A 313 35.47 -31.29 -8.03
C GLU A 313 36.31 -31.14 -9.30
#